data_AF-A0A959ANT9-F1
#
_entry.id   AF-A0A959ANT9-F1
#
_cell.length_a   1.000
_cell.length_b   1.000
_cell.length_c   1.000
_cell.angle_alpha   90.00
_cell.angle_beta   90.00
_cell.angle_gamma   90.00
#
_symmetry.space_group_name_H-M   'P 1'
#
loop_
_entity.id
_entity.type
_entity.pdbx_description
1 polymer ?
#
loop_
_entity_poly.entity_id
_entity_poly.type
_entity_poly.pdbx_seq_one_letter_code
_entity_poly.pdbx_strand_id
1 'polypeptide(L)'
;MTNDIDHATALRYVRIAGILYLVIIVCAGFSEGFVRAGAIVPGDAAATADNIVRSASLFRLGFASDLIAFLSDIAVAVLLYALLKPVNQTLALLTVFFRLAQSAILGINLLNHFTPIMLLSGAEYLNAFDTAQL
;
A
#
# COMPACT_ATOMS: atom_id res chain seq x y z
N MET A 1 25.05 23.67 20.51
CA MET A 1 23.57 23.71 20.42
C MET A 1 23.08 22.28 20.23
N THR A 2 23.09 21.52 21.32
CA THR A 2 22.57 20.15 21.36
C THR A 2 21.05 20.23 21.28
N ASN A 3 20.50 19.64 20.23
CA ASN A 3 19.08 19.59 19.96
C ASN A 3 18.44 18.61 20.95
N ASP A 4 18.19 19.09 22.17
CA ASP A 4 17.57 18.30 23.24
C ASP A 4 16.08 18.19 22.89
N ILE A 5 15.73 17.13 22.16
CA ILE A 5 14.33 16.79 21.97
C ILE A 5 13.84 16.37 23.35
N ASP A 6 13.12 17.29 23.99
CA ASP A 6 12.49 17.09 25.29
C ASP A 6 11.92 15.67 25.36
N HIS A 7 12.32 14.88 26.36
CA HIS A 7 12.06 13.43 26.40
C HIS A 7 10.57 13.09 26.22
N ALA A 8 9.69 13.98 26.69
CA ALA A 8 8.25 13.88 26.50
C ALA A 8 7.83 13.97 25.02
N THR A 9 8.49 14.80 24.22
CA THR A 9 8.27 14.96 22.78
C THR A 9 8.80 13.75 22.01
N ALA A 10 9.98 13.24 22.36
CA ALA A 10 10.53 12.02 21.76
C ALA A 10 9.62 10.80 21.99
N LEU A 11 9.09 10.63 23.21
CA LEU A 11 8.14 9.57 23.55
C LEU A 11 6.83 9.66 22.76
N ARG A 12 6.34 10.88 22.49
CA ARG A 12 5.17 11.09 21.63
C ARG A 12 5.43 10.64 20.20
N TYR A 13 6.58 11.00 19.62
CA TYR A 13 6.93 10.56 18.26
C TYR A 13 7.07 9.04 18.15
N VAL A 14 7.68 8.39 19.14
CA VAL A 14 7.78 6.92 19.17
C VAL A 14 6.39 6.27 19.21
N ARG A 15 5.46 6.77 20.04
CA ARG A 15 4.10 6.24 20.12
C ARG A 15 3.32 6.43 18.81
N ILE A 16 3.42 7.61 18.20
CA ILE A 16 2.76 7.91 16.91
C ILE A 16 3.34 7.00 15.82
N ALA A 17 4.67 6.86 15.75
CA ALA A 17 5.32 5.96 14.82
C ALA A 17 4.86 4.50 15.01
N GLY A 18 4.74 4.04 16.27
CA GLY A 18 4.21 2.71 16.57
C GLY A 18 2.76 2.50 16.14
N ILE A 19 1.88 3.48 16.39
CA ILE A 19 0.47 3.41 15.95
C ILE A 19 0.38 3.39 14.43
N LEU A 20 1.12 4.26 13.74
CA LEU A 20 1.18 4.24 12.28
C LEU A 20 1.69 2.90 11.75
N TYR A 21 2.65 2.29 12.43
CA TYR A 21 3.13 0.94 12.08
C TYR A 21 2.04 -0.11 12.20
N LEU A 22 1.21 -0.05 13.26
CA LEU A 22 0.06 -0.94 13.41
C LEU A 22 -0.96 -0.74 12.30
N VAL A 23 -1.22 0.51 11.90
CA VAL A 23 -2.10 0.82 10.76
C VAL A 23 -1.56 0.17 9.48
N ILE A 24 -0.25 0.30 9.21
CA ILE A 24 0.38 -0.34 8.05
C ILE A 24 0.16 -1.86 8.07
N ILE A 25 0.42 -2.52 9.20
CA ILE A 25 0.29 -3.97 9.33
C ILE A 25 -1.15 -4.42 9.09
N VAL A 26 -2.13 -3.74 9.69
CA VAL A 26 -3.55 -4.08 9.52
C VAL A 26 -4.01 -3.85 8.08
N CYS A 27 -3.67 -2.71 7.49
CA CYS A 27 -4.06 -2.38 6.12
C CYS A 27 -3.40 -3.30 5.09
N ALA A 28 -2.07 -3.46 5.14
CA ALA A 28 -1.35 -4.35 4.23
C ALA A 28 -1.76 -5.81 4.42
N GLY A 29 -1.91 -6.26 5.68
CA GLY A 29 -2.37 -7.60 6.00
C GLY A 29 -3.79 -7.89 5.53
N PHE A 30 -4.68 -6.90 5.57
CA PHE A 30 -6.02 -7.01 4.98
C PHE A 30 -5.95 -7.15 3.46
N SER A 31 -5.19 -6.29 2.79
CA SER A 31 -5.05 -6.33 1.32
C SER A 31 -4.43 -7.65 0.83
N GLU A 32 -3.35 -8.11 1.46
CA GLU A 32 -2.70 -9.36 1.06
C GLU A 32 -3.47 -10.61 1.51
N GLY A 33 -3.88 -10.65 2.78
CA GLY A 33 -4.46 -11.83 3.40
C GLY A 33 -5.94 -12.07 3.07
N PHE A 34 -6.73 -11.02 2.85
CA PHE A 34 -8.16 -11.17 2.54
C PHE A 34 -8.49 -10.89 1.09
N VAL A 35 -7.92 -9.83 0.51
CA VAL A 35 -8.25 -9.45 -0.88
C VAL A 35 -7.50 -10.32 -1.88
N ARG A 36 -6.17 -10.37 -1.81
CA ARG A 36 -5.35 -11.16 -2.75
C ARG A 36 -5.53 -12.67 -2.56
N ALA A 37 -5.45 -13.17 -1.33
CA ALA A 37 -5.59 -14.61 -1.07
C ALA A 37 -7.01 -15.13 -1.40
N GLY A 38 -8.05 -14.30 -1.28
CA GLY A 38 -9.42 -14.67 -1.64
C GLY A 38 -9.71 -14.63 -3.14
N ALA A 39 -8.99 -13.79 -3.90
CA ALA A 39 -9.24 -13.59 -5.32
C ALA A 39 -8.38 -14.48 -6.24
N ILE A 40 -7.13 -14.78 -5.84
CA ILE A 40 -6.18 -15.52 -6.68
C ILE A 40 -6.40 -17.03 -6.52
N VAL A 41 -6.76 -17.71 -7.61
CA VAL A 41 -6.83 -19.16 -7.71
C VAL A 41 -5.55 -19.67 -8.39
N PRO A 42 -4.61 -20.31 -7.67
CA PRO A 42 -3.37 -20.78 -8.26
C PRO A 42 -3.61 -21.78 -9.39
N GLY A 43 -3.07 -21.51 -10.57
CA GLY A 43 -3.17 -22.40 -11.73
C GLY A 43 -4.43 -22.22 -12.59
N ASP A 44 -5.37 -21.35 -12.19
CA ASP A 44 -6.57 -21.04 -12.99
C ASP A 44 -6.78 -19.52 -13.12
N ALA A 45 -6.32 -18.99 -14.25
CA ALA A 45 -6.44 -17.57 -14.57
C ALA A 45 -7.89 -17.14 -14.85
N ALA A 46 -8.73 -18.05 -15.38
CA ALA A 46 -10.13 -17.75 -15.69
C ALA A 46 -10.96 -17.66 -14.39
N ALA A 47 -10.77 -18.61 -13.48
CA ALA A 47 -11.41 -18.56 -12.16
C ALA A 47 -10.96 -17.35 -11.33
N THR A 48 -9.68 -16.97 -11.43
CA THR A 48 -9.15 -15.75 -10.79
C THR A 48 -9.84 -14.49 -11.34
N ALA A 49 -9.98 -14.39 -12.66
CA ALA A 49 -10.64 -13.26 -13.32
C ALA A 49 -12.11 -13.12 -12.89
N ASP A 50 -12.86 -14.23 -12.86
CA ASP A 50 -14.26 -14.25 -12.42
C ASP A 50 -14.41 -13.84 -10.94
N ASN A 51 -13.50 -14.28 -10.06
CA ASN A 51 -13.49 -13.89 -8.66
C ASN A 51 -13.21 -12.40 -8.47
N ILE A 52 -12.29 -11.82 -9.26
CA ILE A 52 -11.99 -10.39 -9.26
C ILE A 52 -13.21 -9.59 -9.71
N VAL A 53 -13.91 -10.00 -10.77
CA VAL A 53 -15.11 -9.32 -11.27
C VAL A 53 -16.25 -9.39 -10.25
N ARG A 54 -16.51 -10.58 -9.68
CA ARG A 54 -17.54 -10.75 -8.63
C ARG A 54 -17.24 -9.93 -7.38
N SER A 55 -15.97 -9.71 -7.08
CA SER A 55 -15.50 -9.05 -5.86
C SER A 55 -14.81 -7.71 -6.14
N ALA A 56 -15.22 -7.00 -7.19
CA ALA A 56 -14.58 -5.74 -7.60
C ALA A 56 -14.55 -4.69 -6.49
N SER A 57 -15.58 -4.63 -5.63
CA SER A 57 -15.63 -3.72 -4.47
C SER A 57 -14.56 -4.06 -3.42
N LEU A 58 -14.34 -5.35 -3.13
CA LEU A 58 -13.28 -5.82 -2.22
C LEU A 58 -11.89 -5.50 -2.77
N PHE A 59 -11.71 -5.64 -4.09
CA PHE A 59 -10.44 -5.32 -4.75
C PHE A 59 -10.14 -3.82 -4.70
N ARG A 60 -11.15 -2.96 -4.91
CA ARG A 60 -11.04 -1.50 -4.73
C ARG A 60 -10.75 -1.13 -3.27
N LEU A 61 -11.33 -1.84 -2.31
CA LEU A 61 -11.07 -1.63 -0.88
C LEU A 61 -9.65 -2.05 -0.48
N GLY A 62 -9.15 -3.17 -1.02
CA GLY A 62 -7.76 -3.61 -0.86
C GLY A 62 -6.79 -2.56 -1.39
N PHE A 63 -7.03 -2.03 -2.58
CA PHE A 63 -6.26 -0.93 -3.15
C PHE A 63 -6.25 0.31 -2.24
N ALA A 64 -7.42 0.73 -1.74
CA ALA A 64 -7.52 1.87 -0.83
C ALA A 64 -6.74 1.62 0.47
N SER A 65 -6.78 0.39 1.00
CA SER A 65 -6.01 0.01 2.18
C SER A 65 -4.50 0.05 1.94
N ASP A 66 -4.02 -0.42 0.79
CA ASP A 66 -2.60 -0.31 0.42
C ASP A 66 -2.15 1.15 0.31
N LEU A 67 -2.98 2.02 -0.25
CA LEU A 67 -2.69 3.44 -0.34
C LEU A 67 -2.56 4.08 1.06
N ILE A 68 -3.45 3.74 1.99
CA ILE A 68 -3.38 4.19 3.39
C ILE A 68 -2.09 3.67 4.05
N ALA A 69 -1.73 2.42 3.80
CA ALA A 69 -0.48 1.83 4.31
C ALA A 69 0.75 2.59 3.78
N PHE A 70 0.82 2.90 2.49
CA PHE A 70 1.96 3.64 1.92
C PHE A 70 2.06 5.08 2.43
N LEU A 71 0.94 5.78 2.57
CA LEU A 71 0.93 7.12 3.17
C LEU A 71 1.40 7.08 4.63
N SER A 72 0.97 6.07 5.38
CA SER A 72 1.42 5.84 6.75
C SER A 72 2.91 5.49 6.80
N ASP A 73 3.42 4.74 5.83
CA ASP A 73 4.85 4.39 5.72
C ASP A 73 5.73 5.63 5.53
N ILE A 74 5.31 6.55 4.65
CA ILE A 74 6.00 7.81 4.43
C ILE A 74 6.02 8.65 5.72
N ALA A 75 4.91 8.72 6.45
CA ALA A 75 4.87 9.42 7.74
C ALA A 75 5.80 8.76 8.77
N VAL A 76 5.85 7.43 8.83
CA VAL A 76 6.79 6.67 9.68
C VAL A 76 8.24 6.95 9.29
N ALA A 77 8.55 7.05 7.98
CA ALA A 77 9.90 7.37 7.51
C ALA A 77 10.37 8.74 8.04
N VAL A 78 9.49 9.75 8.00
CA VAL A 78 9.80 11.10 8.54
C VAL A 78 9.97 11.08 10.06
N LEU A 79 9.11 10.35 10.78
CA LEU A 79 9.21 10.19 12.24
C LEU A 79 10.51 9.47 12.64
N LEU A 80 10.86 8.38 11.96
CA LEU A 80 12.11 7.67 12.18
C LEU A 80 13.32 8.53 11.87
N TYR A 81 13.28 9.35 10.81
CA TYR A 81 14.34 10.30 10.53
C TYR A 81 14.55 11.27 11.70
N ALA A 82 13.48 11.87 12.22
CA ALA A 82 13.55 12.80 13.34
C ALA A 82 14.09 12.12 14.61
N LEU A 83 13.75 10.85 14.84
CA LEU A 83 14.21 10.05 15.98
C LEU A 83 15.66 9.56 15.85
N LEU A 84 16.11 9.19 14.65
CA LEU A 84 17.46 8.64 14.42
C LEU A 84 18.49 9.73 14.14
N LYS A 85 18.09 10.92 13.66
CA LYS A 85 18.99 12.05 13.38
C LYS A 85 19.92 12.40 14.55
N PRO A 86 19.47 12.42 15.83
CA PRO A 86 20.34 12.70 16.97
C PRO A 86 21.38 11.60 17.24
N VAL A 87 21.11 10.36 16.82
CA VAL A 87 22.00 9.21 17.06
C VAL A 87 23.02 9.07 15.93
N ASN A 88 22.57 9.05 14.68
CA ASN A 88 23.43 8.98 13.51
C ASN A 88 22.67 9.45 12.25
N GLN A 89 23.12 10.57 11.68
CA GLN A 89 22.50 11.17 10.50
C GLN A 89 22.56 10.28 9.25
N THR A 90 23.64 9.51 9.06
CA THR A 90 23.80 8.60 7.92
C THR A 90 22.79 7.47 7.98
N LEU A 91 22.61 6.86 9.16
CA LEU A 91 21.61 5.82 9.37
C LEU A 91 20.19 6.36 9.18
N ALA A 92 19.90 7.55 9.70
CA ALA A 92 18.60 8.19 9.52
C ALA A 92 18.27 8.43 8.04
N LEU A 93 19.25 8.91 7.25
CA LEU A 93 19.08 9.10 5.81
C LEU A 93 18.88 7.78 5.06
N LEU A 94 19.65 6.74 5.41
CA LEU A 94 19.48 5.41 4.81
C LEU A 94 18.07 4.85 5.08
N THR A 95 17.55 5.00 6.31
CA THR A 95 16.18 4.56 6.64
C THR A 95 15.15 5.25 5.76
N VAL A 96 15.23 6.57 5.61
CA VAL A 96 14.30 7.31 4.75
C VAL A 96 14.44 6.87 3.30
N PHE A 97 15.67 6.76 2.79
CA PHE A 97 15.92 6.39 1.41
C PHE A 97 15.37 4.99 1.09
N PHE A 98 15.66 3.99 1.93
CA PHE A 98 15.16 2.63 1.72
C PHE A 98 13.64 2.55 1.81
N ARG A 99 13.01 3.22 2.79
CA ARG A 99 11.54 3.23 2.91
C ARG A 99 10.85 3.92 1.74
N LEU A 100 11.40 5.03 1.25
CA LEU A 100 10.87 5.72 0.08
C LEU A 100 11.05 4.87 -1.19
N ALA A 101 12.22 4.24 -1.36
CA ALA A 101 12.46 3.33 -2.49
C ALA A 101 11.48 2.14 -2.46
N GLN A 102 11.30 1.51 -1.30
CA GLN A 102 10.31 0.46 -1.09
C GLN A 102 8.90 0.95 -1.43
N SER A 103 8.49 2.09 -0.89
CA SER A 103 7.16 2.67 -1.12
C SER A 103 6.93 2.99 -2.60
N ALA A 104 7.94 3.48 -3.31
CA ALA A 104 7.86 3.75 -4.74
C ALA A 104 7.69 2.46 -5.55
N ILE A 105 8.48 1.42 -5.25
CA ILE A 105 8.38 0.12 -5.91
C ILE A 105 7.01 -0.52 -5.67
N LEU A 106 6.52 -0.48 -4.42
CA LEU A 106 5.20 -0.99 -4.07
C LEU A 106 4.07 -0.19 -4.71
N GLY A 107 4.20 1.14 -4.78
CA GLY A 107 3.27 2.01 -5.49
C GLY A 107 3.17 1.69 -6.99
N ILE A 108 4.31 1.45 -7.65
CA ILE A 108 4.33 1.00 -9.06
C ILE A 108 3.67 -0.38 -9.19
N ASN A 109 3.94 -1.32 -8.29
CA ASN A 109 3.29 -2.63 -8.30
C ASN A 109 1.78 -2.54 -8.10
N LEU A 110 1.31 -1.56 -7.34
CA LEU A 110 -0.12 -1.34 -7.14
C LEU A 110 -0.83 -0.96 -8.44
N LEU A 111 -0.14 -0.30 -9.39
CA LEU A 111 -0.69 -0.03 -10.73
C LEU A 111 -0.94 -1.33 -11.52
N ASN A 112 -0.05 -2.31 -11.39
CA ASN A 112 -0.26 -3.64 -11.99
C ASN A 112 -1.49 -4.36 -11.39
N HIS A 113 -1.89 -4.01 -10.17
CA HIS A 113 -3.09 -4.54 -9.51
C HIS A 113 -4.38 -3.94 -10.09
N PHE A 114 -4.31 -2.76 -10.72
CA PHE A 114 -5.45 -2.09 -11.34
C PHE A 114 -5.71 -2.59 -12.77
N THR A 115 -4.67 -3.06 -13.46
CA THR A 115 -4.74 -3.56 -14.84
C THR A 115 -5.79 -4.66 -15.06
N PRO A 116 -5.94 -5.69 -14.19
CA PRO A 116 -6.96 -6.72 -14.36
C PRO A 116 -8.37 -6.15 -14.31
N ILE A 117 -8.68 -5.28 -13.34
CA ILE A 117 -10.01 -4.65 -13.24
C ILE A 117 -10.31 -3.85 -14.50
N MET A 118 -9.35 -3.05 -14.98
CA MET A 118 -9.56 -2.24 -16.18
C MET A 118 -9.72 -3.07 -17.45
N LEU A 119 -8.99 -4.19 -17.58
CA LEU A 119 -9.12 -5.12 -18.70
C LEU A 119 -10.41 -5.94 -18.63
N LEU A 120 -10.84 -6.35 -17.45
CA LEU A 120 -12.05 -7.16 -17.22
C LEU A 120 -13.32 -6.32 -17.31
N SER A 121 -13.32 -5.11 -16.75
CA SER A 121 -14.35 -4.08 -17.02
C SER A 121 -14.29 -3.58 -18.47
N GLY A 122 -13.23 -3.90 -19.20
CA GLY A 122 -13.15 -3.66 -20.64
C GLY A 122 -14.23 -4.37 -21.44
N ALA A 123 -14.67 -5.55 -21.02
CA ALA A 123 -15.78 -6.22 -21.69
C ALA A 123 -17.13 -5.47 -21.52
N GLU A 124 -17.27 -4.62 -20.49
CA GLU A 124 -18.46 -3.79 -20.32
C GLU A 124 -18.51 -2.62 -21.31
N TYR A 125 -17.38 -2.06 -21.77
CA TYR A 125 -17.43 -1.05 -22.85
C TYR A 125 -17.89 -1.67 -24.17
N LEU A 126 -17.69 -2.98 -24.37
CA LEU A 126 -18.20 -3.70 -25.53
C LEU A 126 -19.74 -3.77 -25.54
N ASN A 127 -20.42 -3.66 -24.38
CA ASN A 127 -21.89 -3.54 -24.33
C ASN A 127 -22.41 -2.20 -24.88
N ALA A 128 -21.54 -1.19 -25.06
CA ALA A 128 -21.91 0.05 -25.74
C ALA A 128 -21.87 -0.08 -27.27
N PHE A 129 -21.34 -1.18 -27.79
CA PHE A 129 -21.24 -1.49 -29.22
C PHE A 129 -22.20 -2.63 -29.58
N ASP A 130 -22.91 -2.50 -30.69
CA ASP A 130 -23.77 -3.57 -31.19
C ASP A 130 -22.90 -4.74 -31.69
N THR A 131 -23.40 -5.98 -31.73
CA THR A 131 -22.59 -7.17 -32.11
C THR A 131 -22.02 -7.07 -33.52
N ALA A 132 -22.62 -6.24 -34.38
CA ALA A 132 -22.14 -5.96 -35.73
C ALA A 132 -20.96 -4.96 -35.78
N GLN A 133 -20.64 -4.29 -34.66
CA GLN A 133 -19.56 -3.31 -34.51
C GLN A 133 -18.32 -3.90 -33.80
N LEU A 134 -18.43 -5.16 -33.36
CA LEU A 134 -17.37 -5.96 -32.73
C LEU A 134 -16.75 -6.91 -33.75
#